data_AF-A0A1V6K3A6-F1
#
_entry.id   AF-A0A1V6K3A6-F1
#
_cell.length_a   1.000
_cell.length_b   1.000
_cell.length_c   1.000
_cell.angle_alpha   90.00
_cell.angle_beta   90.00
_cell.angle_gamma   90.00
#
_symmetry.space_group_name_H-M   'P 1'
#
loop_
_entity.id
_entity.type
_entity.pdbx_description
1 polymer ?
#
loop_
_entity_poly.entity_id
_entity_poly.type
_entity_poly.pdbx_seq_one_letter_code
_entity_poly.pdbx_strand_id
1 'polypeptide(L)'
;MTYERSMANHLVANPGDYAGALRVLPPKLLSLLVSAFQSYLFNCALSSRIDAGIPLFEPEVGDRLLFHDGREDIVTARNRQTALVHIRRGRCRIAIFIPGSEPVAPGGRMDEIMQELMQNHGIDAKDFARASRFVETAFAGVARPIALSAGVEADVMDASVRLRFTLPPGHYATTVCREYMKADPYAMI
;
A
#
# COMPACT_ATOMS: atom_id res chain seq x y z
N MET A 1 -26.99 0.43 -8.39
CA MET A 1 -26.66 -0.99 -8.15
C MET A 1 -26.78 -1.78 -9.44
N THR A 2 -25.95 -1.46 -10.42
CA THR A 2 -25.99 -2.12 -11.74
C THR A 2 -25.12 -3.36 -11.71
N TYR A 3 -23.95 -3.30 -11.07
CA TYR A 3 -23.00 -4.40 -10.99
C TYR A 3 -23.53 -5.55 -10.13
N GLU A 4 -24.02 -5.25 -8.93
CA GLU A 4 -24.54 -6.22 -7.97
C GLU A 4 -25.74 -6.97 -8.56
N ARG A 5 -26.63 -6.24 -9.25
CA ARG A 5 -27.77 -6.84 -9.93
C ARG A 5 -27.34 -7.76 -11.07
N SER A 6 -26.35 -7.37 -11.87
CA SER A 6 -25.85 -8.22 -12.94
C SER A 6 -25.18 -9.49 -12.41
N MET A 7 -24.41 -9.41 -11.32
CA MET A 7 -23.87 -10.58 -10.62
C MET A 7 -24.98 -11.48 -10.09
N ALA A 8 -26.01 -10.92 -9.46
CA ALA A 8 -27.14 -11.67 -8.93
C ALA A 8 -27.93 -12.37 -10.05
N ASN A 9 -28.20 -11.67 -11.16
CA ASN A 9 -28.86 -12.25 -12.32
C ASN A 9 -28.05 -13.44 -12.90
N HIS A 10 -26.72 -13.34 -12.94
CA HIS A 10 -25.86 -14.45 -13.34
C HIS A 10 -26.03 -15.67 -12.44
N LEU A 11 -26.06 -15.46 -11.11
CA LEU A 11 -26.22 -16.54 -10.13
C LEU A 11 -27.62 -17.16 -10.12
N VAL A 12 -28.65 -16.38 -10.44
CA VAL A 12 -30.02 -16.89 -10.63
C VAL A 12 -30.06 -17.86 -11.82
N ALA A 13 -29.39 -17.51 -12.92
CA ALA A 13 -29.32 -18.35 -14.11
C ALA A 13 -28.35 -19.53 -13.95
N ASN A 14 -27.26 -19.35 -13.18
CA ASN A 14 -26.18 -20.33 -13.00
C ASN A 14 -25.87 -20.51 -11.50
N PRO A 15 -26.70 -21.25 -10.74
CA PRO A 15 -26.49 -21.44 -9.32
C PRO A 15 -25.12 -22.04 -9.00
N GLY A 16 -24.37 -21.40 -8.10
CA GLY A 16 -23.03 -21.83 -7.66
C GLY A 16 -21.87 -21.31 -8.51
N ASP A 17 -22.12 -20.64 -9.64
CA ASP A 17 -21.06 -20.05 -10.49
C ASP A 17 -20.63 -18.65 -10.00
N TYR A 18 -20.00 -18.60 -8.83
CA TYR A 18 -19.49 -17.35 -8.24
C TYR A 18 -18.36 -16.72 -9.07
N ALA A 19 -17.56 -17.57 -9.72
CA ALA A 19 -16.49 -17.13 -10.61
C ALA A 19 -17.06 -16.41 -11.85
N GLY A 20 -18.08 -16.98 -12.49
CA GLY A 20 -18.79 -16.33 -13.60
C GLY A 20 -19.49 -15.06 -13.15
N ALA A 21 -20.11 -15.05 -11.96
CA ALA A 21 -20.74 -13.84 -11.41
C ALA A 21 -19.74 -12.70 -11.25
N LEU A 22 -18.55 -12.96 -10.71
CA LEU A 22 -17.49 -11.95 -10.63
C LEU A 22 -17.03 -11.47 -12.01
N ARG A 23 -16.93 -12.36 -13.00
CA ARG A 23 -16.54 -11.99 -14.38
C ARG A 23 -17.54 -11.10 -15.11
N VAL A 24 -18.75 -10.91 -14.57
CA VAL A 24 -19.70 -9.91 -15.06
C VAL A 24 -19.18 -8.48 -14.81
N LEU A 25 -18.32 -8.29 -13.81
CA LEU A 25 -17.72 -7.01 -13.50
C LEU A 25 -16.67 -6.62 -14.56
N PRO A 26 -16.49 -5.31 -14.84
CA PRO A 26 -15.41 -4.86 -15.71
C PRO A 26 -14.03 -5.33 -15.21
N PRO A 27 -13.10 -5.73 -16.09
CA PRO A 27 -11.78 -6.24 -15.68
C PRO A 27 -11.01 -5.30 -14.74
N LYS A 28 -11.11 -3.99 -14.96
CA LYS A 28 -10.50 -2.97 -14.08
C LYS A 28 -11.07 -2.97 -12.66
N LEU A 29 -12.36 -3.26 -12.50
CA LEU A 29 -12.99 -3.34 -11.19
C LEU A 29 -12.57 -4.62 -10.46
N LEU A 30 -12.41 -5.73 -11.19
CA LEU A 30 -11.90 -6.98 -10.62
C LEU A 30 -10.47 -6.84 -10.11
N SER A 31 -9.58 -6.25 -10.92
CA SER A 31 -8.20 -6.03 -10.49
C SER A 31 -8.12 -5.03 -9.33
N LEU A 32 -9.00 -4.01 -9.30
CA LEU A 32 -9.11 -3.09 -8.17
C LEU A 32 -9.40 -3.79 -6.84
N LEU A 33 -10.24 -4.84 -6.82
CA LEU A 33 -10.53 -5.58 -5.58
C LEU A 33 -9.26 -6.24 -5.01
N VAL A 34 -8.42 -6.82 -5.88
CA VAL A 34 -7.14 -7.44 -5.47
C VAL A 34 -6.16 -6.37 -5.00
N SER A 35 -6.02 -5.27 -5.75
CA SER A 35 -5.16 -4.14 -5.36
C SER A 35 -5.63 -3.43 -4.09
N ALA A 36 -6.94 -3.40 -3.81
CA ALA A 36 -7.48 -2.87 -2.57
C ALA A 36 -7.06 -3.74 -1.37
N PHE A 37 -7.08 -5.07 -1.53
CA PHE A 37 -6.59 -5.97 -0.49
C PHE A 37 -5.08 -5.86 -0.26
N GLN A 38 -4.29 -5.73 -1.33
CA GLN A 38 -2.87 -5.41 -1.25
C GLN A 38 -2.60 -4.10 -0.49
N SER A 39 -3.41 -3.06 -0.74
CA SER A 39 -3.31 -1.77 -0.06
C SER A 39 -3.70 -1.87 1.41
N TYR A 40 -4.69 -2.70 1.75
CA TYR A 40 -5.05 -3.00 3.12
C TYR A 40 -3.88 -3.64 3.87
N LEU A 41 -3.25 -4.68 3.31
CA LEU A 41 -2.08 -5.33 3.93
C LEU A 41 -0.92 -4.35 4.14
N PHE A 42 -0.65 -3.49 3.16
CA PHE A 42 0.35 -2.42 3.29
C PHE A 42 0.04 -1.47 4.45
N ASN A 43 -1.21 -1.01 4.57
CA ASN A 43 -1.63 -0.10 5.64
C ASN A 43 -1.52 -0.76 7.02
N CYS A 44 -1.88 -2.04 7.14
CA CYS A 44 -1.70 -2.81 8.37
C CYS A 44 -0.21 -2.92 8.74
N ALA A 45 0.65 -3.31 7.79
CA ALA A 45 2.09 -3.42 8.04
C ALA A 45 2.71 -2.08 8.44
N LEU A 46 2.34 -0.98 7.76
CA LEU A 46 2.78 0.36 8.11
C LEU A 46 2.33 0.77 9.52
N SER A 47 1.09 0.44 9.89
CA SER A 47 0.57 0.71 11.25
C SER A 47 1.37 -0.06 12.29
N SER A 48 1.65 -1.35 12.06
CA SER A 48 2.49 -2.16 12.95
C SER A 48 3.90 -1.59 13.14
N ARG A 49 4.49 -0.98 12.10
CA ARG A 49 5.78 -0.28 12.21
C ARG A 49 5.70 0.90 13.16
N ILE A 50 4.65 1.72 13.00
CA ILE A 50 4.41 2.92 13.81
C ILE A 50 4.15 2.51 15.27
N ASP A 51 3.31 1.50 15.50
CA ASP A 51 2.98 0.99 16.84
C ASP A 51 4.21 0.41 17.56
N ALA A 52 5.15 -0.17 16.81
CA ALA A 52 6.43 -0.64 17.33
C ALA A 52 7.45 0.49 17.61
N GLY A 53 7.08 1.75 17.35
CA GLY A 53 7.96 2.92 17.55
C GLY A 53 9.12 2.98 16.56
N ILE A 54 9.08 2.24 15.46
CA ILE A 54 10.16 2.22 14.46
C ILE A 54 10.03 3.47 13.58
N PRO A 55 11.08 4.31 13.45
CA PRO A 55 11.00 5.55 12.71
C PRO A 55 10.64 5.37 11.22
N LEU A 56 9.96 6.38 10.65
CA LEU A 56 9.57 6.41 9.23
C LEU A 56 10.64 7.02 8.32
N PHE A 57 11.57 7.79 8.88
CA PHE A 57 12.61 8.54 8.14
C PHE A 57 14.04 8.16 8.53
N GLU A 58 14.21 7.23 9.48
CA GLU A 58 15.52 6.71 9.88
C GLU A 58 15.54 5.20 9.57
N PRO A 59 16.53 4.73 8.79
CA PRO A 59 16.58 3.34 8.37
C PRO A 59 17.08 2.43 9.49
N GLU A 60 16.39 1.31 9.67
CA GLU A 60 16.80 0.18 10.50
C GLU A 60 17.34 -0.97 9.66
N VAL A 61 18.16 -1.84 10.25
CA VAL A 61 18.68 -3.02 9.55
C VAL A 61 17.52 -3.90 9.09
N GLY A 62 17.54 -4.29 7.82
CA GLY A 62 16.50 -5.05 7.15
C GLY A 62 15.42 -4.18 6.47
N ASP A 63 15.47 -2.85 6.63
CA ASP A 63 14.57 -1.96 5.87
C ASP A 63 14.87 -2.02 4.38
N ARG A 64 13.81 -2.06 3.58
CA ARG A 64 13.89 -1.94 2.14
C ARG A 64 13.98 -0.47 1.75
N LEU A 65 14.89 -0.17 0.83
CA LEU A 65 15.07 1.14 0.23
C LEU A 65 14.58 1.11 -1.21
N LEU A 66 13.81 2.11 -1.60
CA LEU A 66 13.40 2.35 -2.98
C LEU A 66 14.01 3.66 -3.48
N PHE A 67 14.87 3.56 -4.48
CA PHE A 67 15.48 4.71 -5.17
C PHE A 67 14.57 5.24 -6.27
N HIS A 68 14.80 6.48 -6.70
CA HIS A 68 13.95 7.16 -7.69
C HIS A 68 14.06 6.57 -9.10
N ASP A 69 15.17 5.90 -9.38
CA ASP A 69 15.41 5.13 -10.61
C ASP A 69 14.76 3.74 -10.59
N GLY A 70 14.03 3.40 -9.51
CA GLY A 70 13.39 2.10 -9.33
C GLY A 70 14.30 1.03 -8.74
N ARG A 71 15.58 1.33 -8.47
CA ARG A 71 16.49 0.38 -7.82
C ARG A 71 16.04 0.14 -6.38
N GLU A 72 16.10 -1.12 -5.96
CA GLU A 72 15.87 -1.53 -4.57
C GLU A 72 17.20 -1.91 -3.89
N ASP A 73 17.26 -1.71 -2.58
CA ASP A 73 18.38 -2.14 -1.72
C ASP A 73 17.86 -2.50 -0.32
N ILE A 74 18.64 -3.23 0.46
CA ILE A 74 18.32 -3.58 1.85
C ILE A 74 19.33 -2.94 2.78
N VAL A 75 18.83 -2.34 3.86
CA VAL A 75 19.68 -1.75 4.89
C VAL A 75 20.37 -2.87 5.67
N THR A 76 21.69 -2.75 5.77
CA THR A 76 22.57 -3.61 6.57
C THR A 76 23.32 -2.77 7.57
N ALA A 77 23.94 -3.39 8.58
CA ALA A 77 24.81 -2.68 9.52
C ALA A 77 25.94 -1.89 8.82
N ARG A 78 26.38 -2.33 7.63
CA ARG A 78 27.45 -1.69 6.86
C ARG A 78 26.99 -0.46 6.08
N ASN A 79 25.78 -0.47 5.53
CA ASN A 79 25.29 0.63 4.67
C ASN A 79 24.30 1.59 5.39
N ARG A 80 23.89 1.31 6.64
CA ARG A 80 22.90 2.12 7.38
C ARG A 80 23.18 3.62 7.38
N GLN A 81 24.43 4.02 7.63
CA GLN A 81 24.79 5.44 7.64
C GLN A 81 24.67 6.07 6.25
N THR A 82 25.08 5.35 5.21
CA THR A 82 24.95 5.79 3.81
C THR A 82 23.48 5.86 3.40
N ALA A 83 22.66 4.90 3.80
CA ALA A 83 21.22 4.89 3.58
C ALA A 83 20.55 6.12 4.22
N LEU A 84 20.89 6.45 5.47
CA LEU A 84 20.38 7.63 6.15
C LEU A 84 20.73 8.93 5.39
N VAL A 85 21.96 9.04 4.86
CA VAL A 85 22.36 10.19 4.03
C VAL A 85 21.56 10.25 2.73
N HIS A 86 21.27 9.10 2.09
CA HIS A 86 20.43 9.07 0.89
C HIS A 86 18.99 9.48 1.17
N ILE A 87 18.39 9.00 2.27
CA ILE A 87 17.02 9.35 2.68
C ILE A 87 16.93 10.86 2.97
N ARG A 88 17.86 11.41 3.76
CA ARG A 88 17.89 12.86 4.08
C ARG A 88 18.06 13.75 2.87
N ARG A 89 18.74 13.26 1.83
CA ARG A 89 18.90 13.96 0.54
C ARG A 89 17.78 13.66 -0.45
N GLY A 90 16.74 12.93 -0.05
CA GLY A 90 15.62 12.56 -0.91
C GLY A 90 15.99 11.64 -2.07
N ARG A 91 17.10 10.89 -2.00
CA ARG A 91 17.56 10.01 -3.10
C ARG A 91 16.91 8.62 -3.07
N CYS A 92 16.49 8.17 -1.89
CA CYS A 92 15.70 6.96 -1.70
C CYS A 92 14.72 7.15 -0.54
N ARG A 93 13.77 6.23 -0.41
CA ARG A 93 12.79 6.18 0.67
C ARG A 93 12.75 4.79 1.27
N ILE A 94 12.41 4.69 2.55
CA ILE A 94 12.06 3.40 3.16
C ILE A 94 10.76 2.91 2.53
N ALA A 95 10.69 1.62 2.21
CA ALA A 95 9.57 1.01 1.55
C ALA A 95 9.13 -0.28 2.26
N ILE A 96 7.86 -0.62 2.10
CA ILE A 96 7.33 -1.95 2.42
C ILE A 96 7.07 -2.66 1.09
N PHE A 97 7.41 -3.93 1.01
CA PHE A 97 7.06 -4.75 -0.14
C PHE A 97 5.60 -5.17 -0.06
N ILE A 98 4.81 -4.80 -1.05
CA ILE A 98 3.44 -5.30 -1.22
C ILE A 98 3.51 -6.68 -1.88
N PRO A 99 2.92 -7.72 -1.28
CA PRO A 99 3.04 -9.08 -1.79
C PRO A 99 2.31 -9.28 -3.11
N GLY A 100 2.77 -10.28 -3.86
CA GLY A 100 2.24 -10.65 -5.15
C GLY A 100 2.42 -12.14 -5.44
N SER A 101 2.35 -12.50 -6.72
CA SER A 101 2.52 -13.87 -7.21
C SER A 101 3.96 -14.36 -7.20
N GLU A 102 4.92 -13.45 -7.07
CA GLU A 102 6.34 -13.80 -7.01
C GLU A 102 6.80 -14.01 -5.57
N PRO A 103 7.61 -15.04 -5.29
CA PRO A 103 8.16 -15.25 -3.97
C PRO A 103 9.18 -14.15 -3.64
N VAL A 104 9.13 -13.65 -2.40
CA VAL A 104 10.12 -12.71 -1.89
C VAL A 104 10.74 -13.26 -0.62
N ALA A 105 12.07 -13.28 -0.60
CA ALA A 105 12.83 -13.63 0.59
C ALA A 105 12.71 -12.49 1.63
N PRO A 106 12.39 -12.78 2.90
CA PRO A 106 12.35 -11.77 3.94
C PRO A 106 13.70 -11.07 4.10
N GLY A 107 13.71 -9.75 3.96
CA GLY A 107 14.87 -8.90 4.19
C GLY A 107 14.96 -8.34 5.61
N GLY A 108 13.85 -8.32 6.35
CA GLY A 108 13.79 -7.77 7.70
C GLY A 108 12.40 -7.74 8.32
N ARG A 109 12.26 -7.00 9.42
CA ARG A 109 11.06 -6.97 10.27
C ARG A 109 9.76 -6.67 9.52
N MET A 110 9.80 -5.79 8.53
CA MET A 110 8.61 -5.44 7.75
C MET A 110 8.14 -6.58 6.85
N ASP A 111 9.08 -7.36 6.30
CA ASP A 111 8.74 -8.53 5.48
C ASP A 111 8.18 -9.66 6.37
N GLU A 112 8.70 -9.85 7.59
CA GLU A 112 8.14 -10.76 8.60
C GLU A 112 6.69 -10.41 8.95
N ILE A 113 6.43 -9.13 9.27
CA ILE A 113 5.08 -8.63 9.57
C ILE A 113 4.14 -8.86 8.38
N MET A 114 4.61 -8.61 7.15
CA MET A 114 3.80 -8.86 5.96
C MET A 114 3.48 -10.36 5.79
N GLN A 115 4.45 -11.24 6.05
CA GLN A 115 4.24 -12.68 6.01
C GLN A 115 3.24 -13.14 7.08
N GLU A 116 3.35 -12.63 8.31
CA GLU A 116 2.38 -12.90 9.38
C GLU A 116 0.96 -12.45 8.98
N LEU A 117 0.82 -11.25 8.41
CA LEU A 117 -0.47 -10.75 7.91
C LEU A 117 -1.05 -11.64 6.82
N MET A 118 -0.23 -12.07 5.84
CA MET A 118 -0.68 -13.00 4.80
C MET A 118 -1.13 -14.34 5.38
N GLN A 119 -0.38 -14.91 6.33
CA GLN A 119 -0.71 -16.16 7.01
C GLN A 119 -2.02 -16.04 7.80
N ASN A 120 -2.23 -14.93 8.51
CA ASN A 120 -3.46 -14.67 9.27
C ASN A 120 -4.70 -14.59 8.37
N HIS A 121 -4.53 -14.14 7.13
CA HIS A 121 -5.59 -14.13 6.12
C HIS A 121 -5.68 -15.43 5.31
N GLY A 122 -4.83 -16.42 5.60
CA GLY A 122 -4.82 -17.71 4.91
C GLY A 122 -4.48 -17.60 3.42
N ILE A 123 -3.67 -16.61 3.04
CA ILE A 123 -3.26 -16.38 1.65
C ILE A 123 -1.75 -16.49 1.45
N ASP A 124 -1.36 -16.89 0.26
CA ASP A 124 0.04 -16.93 -0.17
C ASP A 124 0.25 -16.37 -1.61
N ALA A 125 1.48 -16.48 -2.11
CA ALA A 125 1.81 -16.07 -3.48
C ALA A 125 1.03 -16.86 -4.56
N LYS A 126 0.64 -18.11 -4.29
CA LYS A 126 -0.16 -18.93 -5.24
C LYS A 126 -1.58 -18.39 -5.34
N ASP A 127 -2.13 -17.85 -4.26
CA ASP A 127 -3.43 -17.17 -4.30
C ASP A 127 -3.38 -15.91 -5.18
N PHE A 128 -2.32 -15.10 -5.06
CA PHE A 128 -2.10 -13.98 -5.98
C PHE A 128 -1.90 -14.44 -7.43
N ALA A 129 -1.20 -15.56 -7.65
CA ALA A 129 -1.06 -16.14 -8.99
C ALA A 129 -2.39 -16.66 -9.57
N ARG A 130 -3.28 -17.21 -8.72
CA ARG A 130 -4.64 -17.59 -9.10
C ARG A 130 -5.48 -16.35 -9.41
N ALA A 131 -5.43 -15.32 -8.56
CA ALA A 131 -6.14 -14.06 -8.77
C ALA A 131 -5.68 -13.38 -10.07
N SER A 132 -4.37 -13.31 -10.32
CA SER A 132 -3.77 -12.75 -11.54
C SER A 132 -4.35 -13.37 -12.81
N ARG A 133 -4.42 -14.71 -12.86
CA ARG A 133 -5.04 -15.45 -13.98
C ARG A 133 -6.54 -15.22 -14.07
N PHE A 134 -7.22 -15.04 -12.94
CA PHE A 134 -8.67 -14.86 -12.89
C PHE A 134 -9.11 -13.47 -13.38
N VAL A 135 -8.37 -12.42 -13.02
CA VAL A 135 -8.70 -11.02 -13.36
C VAL A 135 -7.88 -10.48 -14.54
N GLU A 136 -7.05 -11.33 -15.16
CA GLU A 136 -6.19 -11.00 -16.31
C GLU A 136 -5.29 -9.79 -16.04
N THR A 137 -4.75 -9.68 -14.83
CA THR A 137 -3.86 -8.59 -14.40
C THR A 137 -2.70 -9.16 -13.59
N ALA A 138 -1.46 -8.82 -13.94
CA ALA A 138 -0.29 -9.27 -13.21
C ALA A 138 -0.18 -8.60 -11.83
N PHE A 139 0.10 -9.40 -10.80
CA PHE A 139 0.38 -8.93 -9.45
C PHE A 139 1.75 -9.43 -9.01
N ALA A 140 2.85 -8.97 -9.61
CA ALA A 140 4.21 -9.43 -9.25
C ALA A 140 4.61 -9.08 -7.81
N GLY A 141 3.96 -8.09 -7.21
CA GLY A 141 4.38 -7.45 -5.96
C GLY A 141 5.21 -6.21 -6.26
N VAL A 142 5.27 -5.27 -5.31
CA VAL A 142 5.89 -3.96 -5.55
C VAL A 142 6.33 -3.30 -4.25
N ALA A 143 7.54 -2.76 -4.21
CA ALA A 143 7.96 -1.89 -3.11
C ALA A 143 7.21 -0.54 -3.16
N ARG A 144 6.59 -0.16 -2.05
CA ARG A 144 5.91 1.14 -1.89
C ARG A 144 6.55 1.95 -0.77
N PRO A 145 6.90 3.24 -1.01
CA PRO A 145 7.38 4.12 0.04
C PRO A 145 6.40 4.23 1.20
N ILE A 146 6.91 4.23 2.42
CA ILE A 146 6.09 4.29 3.65
C ILE A 146 5.73 5.70 4.09
N ALA A 147 6.41 6.70 3.52
CA ALA A 147 6.28 8.10 3.93
C ALA A 147 6.16 9.02 2.72
N LEU A 148 5.30 10.02 2.89
CA LEU A 148 5.12 11.15 2.00
C LEU A 148 5.72 12.39 2.67
N SER A 149 6.65 13.05 1.99
CA SER A 149 7.17 14.35 2.42
C SER A 149 6.61 15.43 1.51
N ALA A 150 5.89 16.38 2.09
CA ALA A 150 5.38 17.57 1.42
C ALA A 150 5.69 18.79 2.29
N GLY A 151 6.18 19.86 1.66
CA GLY A 151 6.24 21.16 2.33
C GLY A 151 4.82 21.66 2.53
N VAL A 152 4.42 21.86 3.77
CA VAL A 152 3.07 22.36 4.12
C VAL A 152 3.21 23.74 4.71
N GLU A 153 2.59 24.72 4.06
CA GLU A 153 2.36 26.04 4.64
C GLU A 153 0.97 26.06 5.28
N ALA A 154 0.89 26.60 6.50
CA ALA A 154 -0.36 26.72 7.24
C ALA A 154 -0.60 28.18 7.63
N ASP A 155 -1.81 28.66 7.36
CA ASP A 155 -2.29 30.00 7.72
C ASP A 155 -3.53 29.83 8.61
N VAL A 156 -3.41 30.24 9.88
CA VAL A 156 -4.45 30.04 10.91
C VAL A 156 -5.28 31.30 11.03
N MET A 157 -6.59 31.18 10.85
CA MET A 157 -7.55 32.27 10.85
C MET A 157 -8.70 31.94 11.81
N ASP A 158 -8.69 32.51 13.01
CA ASP A 158 -9.66 32.26 14.10
C ASP A 158 -10.02 30.77 14.24
N ALA A 159 -11.17 30.36 13.69
CA ALA A 159 -11.70 29.00 13.75
C ALA A 159 -11.40 28.13 12.50
N SER A 160 -10.49 28.57 11.63
CA SER A 160 -10.17 27.90 10.36
C SER A 160 -8.67 27.86 10.08
N VAL A 161 -8.25 26.90 9.26
CA VAL A 161 -6.87 26.75 8.80
C VAL A 161 -6.84 26.57 7.29
N ARG A 162 -5.97 27.32 6.62
CA ARG A 162 -5.65 27.13 5.21
C ARG A 162 -4.31 26.42 5.08
N LEU A 163 -4.31 25.23 4.50
CA LEU A 163 -3.10 24.47 4.16
C LEU A 163 -2.75 24.66 2.67
N ARG A 164 -1.48 24.89 2.36
CA ARG A 164 -0.94 24.87 0.98
C ARG A 164 0.21 23.87 0.89
N PHE A 165 0.13 22.97 -0.07
CA PHE A 165 1.16 21.96 -0.32
C PHE A 165 1.04 21.42 -1.75
N THR A 166 2.14 20.84 -2.25
CA THR A 166 2.20 20.19 -3.57
C THR A 166 2.47 18.70 -3.39
N LEU A 167 1.71 17.86 -4.08
CA LEU A 167 1.87 16.42 -4.06
C LEU A 167 2.23 15.88 -5.46
N PRO A 168 3.07 14.83 -5.55
CA PRO A 168 3.28 14.11 -6.80
C PRO A 168 1.98 13.42 -7.27
N PRO A 169 1.86 13.11 -8.57
CA PRO A 169 0.75 12.32 -9.09
C PRO A 169 0.52 11.02 -8.30
N GLY A 170 -0.74 10.64 -8.13
CA GLY A 170 -1.13 9.41 -7.43
C GLY A 170 -1.17 9.48 -5.90
N HIS A 171 -0.87 10.64 -5.31
CA HIS A 171 -1.06 10.89 -3.87
C HIS A 171 -2.35 11.68 -3.63
N TYR A 172 -2.96 11.48 -2.46
CA TYR A 172 -4.22 12.10 -2.09
C TYR A 172 -4.01 13.19 -1.04
N ALA A 173 -4.64 14.34 -1.22
CA ALA A 173 -4.60 15.45 -0.26
C ALA A 173 -5.08 15.02 1.13
N THR A 174 -6.06 14.10 1.19
CA THR A 174 -6.60 13.53 2.43
C THR A 174 -5.52 12.86 3.29
N THR A 175 -4.45 12.31 2.70
CA THR A 175 -3.32 11.75 3.44
C THR A 175 -2.56 12.81 4.24
N VAL A 176 -2.42 14.02 3.69
CA VAL A 176 -1.81 15.16 4.42
C VAL A 176 -2.81 15.74 5.41
N CYS A 177 -4.04 16.04 4.97
CA CYS A 177 -5.06 16.66 5.82
C CYS A 177 -5.38 15.82 7.06
N ARG A 178 -5.39 14.49 6.94
CA ARG A 178 -5.60 13.57 8.07
C ARG A 178 -4.62 13.82 9.22
N GLU A 179 -3.37 14.15 8.93
CA GLU A 179 -2.36 14.39 9.96
C GLU A 179 -2.54 15.72 10.70
N TYR A 180 -3.29 16.67 10.13
CA TYR A 180 -3.67 17.92 10.79
C TYR A 180 -5.03 17.83 11.47
N MET A 181 -6.03 17.24 10.80
CA MET A 181 -7.41 17.22 11.26
C MET A 181 -7.67 16.18 12.34
N LYS A 182 -7.00 15.01 12.26
CA LYS A 182 -7.22 13.85 13.16
C LYS A 182 -8.71 13.46 13.31
N ALA A 183 -9.50 13.71 12.27
CA ALA A 183 -10.93 13.44 12.23
C ALA A 183 -11.24 12.10 11.54
N ASP A 184 -12.52 11.73 11.49
CA ASP A 184 -12.99 10.67 10.60
C ASP A 184 -12.83 11.11 9.13
N PRO A 185 -12.36 10.24 8.20
CA PRO A 185 -12.19 10.59 6.79
C PRO A 185 -13.46 11.17 6.13
N TYR A 186 -14.67 10.77 6.53
CA TYR A 186 -15.92 11.32 6.00
C TYR A 186 -16.18 12.76 6.45
N ALA A 187 -15.50 13.23 7.49
CA ALA A 187 -15.55 14.62 7.96
C ALA A 187 -14.40 15.48 7.40
N MET A 188 -13.55 14.93 6.53
CA MET A 188 -12.42 15.65 5.92
C MET A 188 -12.71 16.21 4.51
N ILE A 189 -13.91 15.95 3.97
CA ILE A 189 -14.35 16.29 2.61
C ILE A 189 -15.48 17.30 2.63
#